data_AF-A0A1M5ZCG2-F1
#
_entry.id   AF-A0A1M5ZCG2-F1
#
_cell.length_a   1.000
_cell.length_b   1.000
_cell.length_c   1.000
_cell.angle_alpha   90.00
_cell.angle_beta   90.00
_cell.angle_gamma   90.00
#
_symmetry.space_group_name_H-M   'P 1'
#
loop_
_entity.id
_entity.type
_entity.pdbx_description
1 polymer ?
#
loop_
_entity_poly.entity_id
_entity_poly.type
_entity_poly.pdbx_seq_one_letter_code
_entity_poly.pdbx_strand_id
1 'polypeptide(L)'
;MKKTSGIFVKINYKLDKENKGYIKDNRSNSKSNAFSKYLLCGGKYNKDGGTMIFQVEDLREAEEIINNNPFKVASFYSYEILSKNYINLYN
;
A
#
# COMPACT_ATOMS: atom_id res chain seq x y z
N MET A 1 3.82 27.23 3.02
CA MET A 1 2.94 26.60 4.03
C MET A 1 3.48 25.21 4.35
N LYS A 2 3.83 24.90 5.61
CA LYS A 2 4.00 23.50 6.02
C LYS A 2 2.59 22.88 6.05
N LYS A 3 2.32 21.82 5.26
CA LYS A 3 1.07 21.05 5.38
C LYS A 3 0.97 20.59 6.84
N THR A 4 -0.02 21.09 7.57
CA THR A 4 -0.19 20.89 9.01
C THR A 4 -0.85 19.56 9.35
N SER A 5 -1.20 18.74 8.35
CA SER A 5 -1.70 17.37 8.48
C SER A 5 -1.61 16.65 7.13
N GLY A 6 -1.08 15.44 7.12
CA GLY A 6 -1.08 14.52 5.97
C GLY A 6 -2.04 13.36 6.20
N ILE A 7 -2.68 12.89 5.14
CA ILE A 7 -3.41 11.62 5.14
C ILE A 7 -2.45 10.56 4.64
N PHE A 8 -2.39 9.43 5.34
CA PHE A 8 -1.57 8.30 4.97
C PHE A 8 -2.40 7.03 4.92
N VAL A 9 -2.10 6.18 3.95
CA VAL A 9 -2.63 4.83 3.86
C VAL A 9 -1.52 3.87 4.19
N LYS A 10 -1.72 3.07 5.24
CA LYS A 10 -0.83 1.99 5.63
C LYS A 10 -1.48 0.66 5.27
N ILE A 11 -0.89 -0.07 4.34
CA ILE A 11 -1.31 -1.41 3.90
C ILE A 11 -0.39 -2.43 4.54
N ASN A 12 -0.94 -3.52 5.08
CA ASN A 12 -0.20 -4.69 5.52
C ASN A 12 -0.67 -5.91 4.73
N TYR A 13 0.26 -6.80 4.39
CA TYR A 13 -0.04 -8.03 3.65
C TYR A 13 0.92 -9.15 4.06
N LYS A 14 0.48 -10.41 3.94
CA LYS A 14 1.34 -11.58 4.10
C LYS A 14 1.49 -12.35 2.79
N LEU A 15 2.67 -12.92 2.58
CA LEU A 15 3.00 -13.75 1.43
C LEU A 15 3.14 -15.20 1.89
N ASP A 16 2.04 -15.96 1.86
CA ASP A 16 2.08 -17.41 2.01
C ASP A 16 2.49 -18.09 0.67
N LYS A 17 2.80 -19.39 0.74
CA LYS A 17 3.27 -20.14 -0.44
C LYS A 17 2.22 -20.21 -1.55
N GLU A 18 0.94 -20.17 -1.19
CA GLU A 18 -0.18 -20.24 -2.13
C GLU A 18 -0.35 -18.90 -2.87
N ASN A 19 -0.35 -17.77 -2.16
CA ASN A 19 -0.53 -16.44 -2.77
C ASN A 19 0.70 -15.95 -3.53
N LYS A 20 1.90 -16.50 -3.27
CA LYS A 20 3.11 -16.15 -4.05
C LYS A 20 2.97 -16.47 -5.54
N GLY A 21 2.23 -17.52 -5.90
CA GLY A 21 1.92 -17.85 -7.30
C GLY A 21 0.92 -16.85 -7.91
N TYR A 22 -0.20 -16.61 -7.22
CA TYR A 22 -1.27 -15.71 -7.67
C TYR A 22 -0.83 -14.25 -7.89
N ILE A 23 0.10 -13.74 -7.07
CA ILE A 23 0.64 -12.39 -7.24
C ILE A 23 1.50 -12.29 -8.50
N LYS A 24 2.22 -13.36 -8.86
CA LYS A 24 3.06 -13.39 -10.06
C LYS A 24 2.22 -13.35 -11.33
N ASP A 25 1.08 -14.04 -11.34
CA ASP A 25 0.19 -14.15 -12.49
C ASP A 25 -0.70 -12.90 -12.70
N ASN A 26 -1.04 -12.18 -11.62
CA ASN A 26 -1.83 -10.94 -11.71
C ASN A 26 -1.02 -9.68 -12.05
N ARG A 27 0.31 -9.78 -12.20
CA ARG A 27 1.16 -8.65 -12.65
C ARG A 27 0.80 -8.13 -14.04
N SER A 28 0.16 -8.95 -14.88
CA SER A 28 -0.20 -8.59 -16.26
C SER A 28 -1.50 -7.80 -16.40
N ASN A 29 -2.40 -7.86 -15.41
CA ASN A 29 -3.75 -7.29 -15.48
C ASN A 29 -3.89 -5.93 -14.77
N SER A 30 -2.83 -5.45 -14.12
CA SER A 30 -2.87 -4.16 -13.46
C SER A 30 -2.73 -3.05 -14.52
N LYS A 31 -3.86 -2.45 -14.91
CA LYS A 31 -3.98 -1.35 -15.87
C LYS A 31 -2.77 -0.40 -15.81
N SER A 32 -2.08 -0.29 -16.94
CA SER A 32 -0.80 0.42 -17.14
C SER A 32 -0.77 1.91 -16.76
N ASN A 33 -1.89 2.51 -16.39
CA ASN A 33 -2.01 3.96 -16.19
C ASN A 33 -2.11 4.40 -14.72
N ALA A 34 -2.34 3.50 -13.76
CA ALA A 34 -2.51 3.86 -12.34
C ALA A 34 -1.18 3.92 -11.55
N PHE A 35 -0.10 3.36 -12.09
CA PHE A 35 1.17 3.18 -11.37
C PHE A 35 2.12 4.38 -11.42
N SER A 36 1.84 5.39 -12.25
CA SER A 36 2.74 6.55 -12.41
C SER A 36 2.68 7.52 -11.23
N LYS A 37 1.55 7.59 -10.50
CA LYS A 37 1.38 8.54 -9.38
C LYS A 37 2.23 8.16 -8.16
N TYR A 38 2.47 6.87 -7.94
CA TYR A 38 3.13 6.34 -6.74
C TYR A 38 4.39 5.55 -7.05
N LEU A 39 5.44 6.28 -7.46
CA LEU A 39 6.74 5.69 -7.75
C LEU A 39 7.48 5.19 -6.49
N LEU A 40 7.22 5.80 -5.33
CA LEU A 40 7.91 5.51 -4.07
C LEU A 40 6.90 5.45 -2.91
N CYS A 41 7.11 4.50 -1.99
CA CYS A 41 6.39 4.40 -0.72
C CYS A 41 7.36 4.02 0.42
N GLY A 42 6.99 4.31 1.66
CA GLY A 42 7.72 3.86 2.84
C GLY A 42 7.20 2.51 3.35
N GLY A 43 7.98 1.77 4.14
CA GLY A 43 7.46 0.53 4.72
C GLY A 43 8.50 -0.50 5.11
N LYS A 44 8.03 -1.74 5.33
CA LYS A 44 8.85 -2.92 5.64
C LYS A 44 8.53 -4.02 4.63
N TYR A 45 9.54 -4.73 4.17
CA TYR A 45 9.37 -5.87 3.27
C TYR A 45 10.26 -7.03 3.73
N ASN A 46 9.69 -8.23 3.81
CA ASN A 46 10.42 -9.45 4.13
C ASN A 46 9.82 -10.66 3.36
N LYS A 47 10.41 -11.85 3.57
CA LYS A 47 10.01 -13.08 2.87
C LYS A 47 8.57 -13.54 3.13
N ASP A 48 7.96 -13.06 4.22
CA ASP A 48 6.65 -13.48 4.74
C ASP A 48 5.57 -12.40 4.50
N GLY A 49 5.92 -11.23 3.99
CA GLY A 49 4.98 -10.13 3.80
C GLY A 49 5.62 -8.74 3.88
N GLY A 50 4.77 -7.74 4.09
CA GLY A 50 5.25 -6.38 4.25
C GLY A 50 4.17 -5.40 4.68
N THR A 51 4.64 -4.17 4.90
CA THR A 51 3.84 -2.99 5.13
C THR A 51 4.23 -1.95 4.08
N MET A 52 3.26 -1.27 3.47
CA MET A 52 3.47 -0.15 2.57
C MET A 52 2.72 1.07 3.09
N ILE A 53 3.33 2.25 3.06
CA ILE A 53 2.75 3.50 3.52
C ILE A 53 2.85 4.54 2.41
N PHE A 54 1.69 5.04 2.01
CA PHE A 54 1.53 6.09 1.00
C PHE A 54 1.01 7.35 1.66
N GLN A 55 1.59 8.51 1.32
CA GLN A 55 0.95 9.78 1.61
C GLN A 55 -0.05 10.07 0.48
N VAL A 56 -1.27 10.46 0.84
CA VAL A 56 -2.35 10.75 -0.11
C VAL A 56 -2.89 12.17 0.11
N GLU A 57 -3.56 12.70 -0.90
CA GLU A 57 -4.18 14.01 -0.89
C GLU A 57 -5.56 13.98 -0.22
N ASP A 58 -6.33 12.92 -0.46
CA ASP A 58 -7.68 12.74 0.07
C ASP A 58 -8.07 11.26 0.27
N LEU A 59 -9.28 11.04 0.80
CA LEU A 59 -9.80 9.70 1.07
C LEU A 59 -10.16 8.91 -0.19
N ARG A 60 -10.47 9.56 -1.31
CA ARG A 60 -10.79 8.88 -2.58
C ARG A 60 -9.53 8.23 -3.12
N GLU A 61 -8.43 8.95 -3.04
CA GLU A 61 -7.12 8.42 -3.38
C GLU A 61 -6.69 7.30 -2.43
N ALA A 62 -7.01 7.42 -1.14
CA ALA A 62 -6.79 6.32 -0.21
C ALA A 62 -7.50 5.04 -0.65
N GLU A 63 -8.79 5.15 -1.00
CA GLU A 63 -9.60 4.03 -1.50
C GLU A 63 -9.05 3.46 -2.82
N GLU A 64 -8.55 4.30 -3.72
CA GLU A 64 -7.94 3.87 -4.97
C GLU A 64 -6.70 3.00 -4.72
N ILE A 65 -5.81 3.42 -3.82
CA ILE A 65 -4.62 2.67 -3.44
C ILE A 65 -5.00 1.35 -2.77
N ILE A 66 -5.96 1.37 -1.84
CA ILE A 66 -6.43 0.18 -1.13
C ILE A 66 -7.02 -0.85 -2.10
N ASN A 67 -7.83 -0.39 -3.06
CA ASN A 67 -8.60 -1.27 -3.93
C ASN A 67 -7.81 -1.81 -5.12
N ASN A 68 -6.77 -1.10 -5.56
CA ASN A 68 -5.94 -1.47 -6.70
C ASN A 68 -4.56 -2.00 -6.29
N ASN A 69 -4.32 -2.21 -4.99
CA ASN A 69 -3.05 -2.76 -4.53
C ASN A 69 -2.85 -4.19 -5.05
N PRO A 70 -1.68 -4.53 -5.64
CA PRO A 70 -1.41 -5.87 -6.15
C PRO A 70 -1.52 -6.99 -5.11
N PHE A 71 -1.38 -6.65 -3.82
CA PHE A 71 -1.46 -7.59 -2.71
C PHE A 71 -2.87 -7.68 -2.10
N LYS A 72 -3.90 -7.05 -2.69
CA LYS A 72 -5.28 -7.08 -2.18
C LYS A 72 -5.84 -8.50 -2.01
N VAL A 73 -5.42 -9.43 -2.85
CA VAL A 73 -5.81 -10.85 -2.80
C VAL A 73 -4.97 -11.68 -1.82
N ALA A 74 -3.92 -11.10 -1.25
CA ALA A 74 -3.04 -11.81 -0.33
C ALA A 74 -3.74 -12.04 1.01
N SER A 75 -3.45 -13.17 1.64
CA SER A 75 -3.87 -13.46 3.02
C SER A 75 -3.46 -12.32 3.95
N PHE A 76 -4.36 -11.96 4.89
CA PHE A 76 -4.13 -10.89 5.87
C PHE A 76 -3.90 -9.50 5.25
N TYR A 77 -4.39 -9.25 4.04
CA TYR A 77 -4.47 -7.89 3.50
C TYR A 77 -5.34 -7.02 4.42
N SER A 78 -4.75 -5.96 4.94
CA SER A 78 -5.40 -5.01 5.85
C SER A 78 -4.86 -3.62 5.60
N TYR A 79 -5.64 -2.60 5.97
CA TYR A 79 -5.25 -1.21 5.80
C TYR A 79 -5.68 -0.34 6.98
N GLU A 80 -4.97 0.76 7.17
CA GLU A 80 -5.26 1.81 8.13
C GLU A 80 -5.14 3.17 7.42
N ILE A 81 -6.11 4.06 7.62
CA ILE A 81 -6.03 5.46 7.19
C ILE A 81 -5.63 6.30 8.41
N LEU A 82 -4.51 7.01 8.30
CA LEU A 82 -3.94 7.80 9.37
C LEU A 82 -3.96 9.28 8.99
N SER A 83 -4.49 10.12 9.88
CA SER A 83 -4.38 11.59 9.76
C SER A 83 -3.36 12.08 10.77
N LYS A 84 -2.13 12.35 10.32
CA LYS A 84 -0.98 12.73 11.17
C LYS A 84 -0.05 13.68 10.43
N ASN A 85 0.87 14.33 11.16
CA ASN A 85 1.82 15.27 10.54
C ASN A 85 3.06 14.56 9.98
N TYR A 86 3.40 13.42 10.58
CA TYR A 86 4.48 12.55 10.16
C TYR A 86 4.20 11.12 10.62
N ILE A 87 4.91 10.16 10.03
CA ILE A 87 4.89 8.76 10.43
C ILE A 87 6.31 8.35 10.80
N ASN A 88 6.45 7.72 11.97
CA ASN A 88 7.69 7.05 12.34
C ASN A 88 7.60 5.55 11.95
N LEU A 89 8.60 5.08 11.21
CA LEU A 89 8.67 3.69 10.75
C LEU A 89 9.43 2.77 11.73
N TYR A 90 10.11 3.37 12.70
CA TYR A 90 10.85 2.72 13.76
C TYR A 90 10.13 2.99 15.08
N ASN A 91 9.91 1.93 15.87
CA ASN A 91 9.60 2.06 17.29
C ASN A 91 10.92 2.16 18.04
#